data_AF-A0A5J4UY64-F1
#
_entry.id   AF-A0A5J4UY64-F1
#
_cell.length_a   1.000
_cell.length_b   1.000
_cell.length_c   1.000
_cell.angle_alpha   90.00
_cell.angle_beta   90.00
_cell.angle_gamma   90.00
#
_symmetry.space_group_name_H-M   'P 1'
#
loop_
_entity.id
_entity.type
_entity.pdbx_description
1 polymer ?
#
loop_
_entity_poly.entity_id
_entity_poly.type
_entity_poly.pdbx_seq_one_letter_code
_entity_poly.pdbx_strand_id
1 'polypeptide(L)'
;MVTITPAMITSEFKDIKRGFVCGDSKQDHLQEAESLQAKAIIIQHSGLIQNGYTLVLDYDTSRIAFKFTEITSKIDRKTNKKHELKPKFIKT
;
A
#
# COMPACT_ATOMS: atom_id res chain seq x y z
N MET A 1 -4.41 -2.86 9.96
CA MET A 1 -4.69 -3.06 8.53
C MET A 1 -4.95 -1.67 7.96
N VAL A 2 -4.41 -1.36 6.79
CA VAL A 2 -4.33 0.00 6.24
C VAL A 2 -4.65 -0.04 4.76
N THR A 3 -5.49 0.87 4.29
CA THR A 3 -5.80 1.04 2.88
C THR A 3 -4.81 2.04 2.28
N ILE A 4 -4.02 1.59 1.32
CA ILE A 4 -3.02 2.36 0.58
C ILE A 4 -3.49 2.51 -0.87
N THR A 5 -3.49 3.74 -1.38
CA THR A 5 -3.86 4.04 -2.77
C THR A 5 -2.57 4.24 -3.57
N PRO A 6 -2.21 3.35 -4.52
CA PRO A 6 -1.16 3.63 -5.50
C PRO A 6 -1.57 4.80 -6.41
N ALA A 7 -0.62 5.68 -6.71
CA ALA A 7 -0.78 6.66 -7.79
C ALA A 7 -0.53 5.97 -9.15
N MET A 8 -1.62 5.47 -9.75
CA MET A 8 -1.81 5.05 -11.16
C MET A 8 -0.78 4.10 -11.81
N ILE A 9 -1.28 2.98 -12.35
CA ILE A 9 -0.63 2.23 -13.43
C ILE A 9 -1.72 1.99 -14.49
N THR A 10 -1.62 2.70 -15.62
CA THR A 10 -2.48 2.50 -16.80
C THR A 10 -1.73 1.69 -17.84
N SER A 11 -2.35 0.64 -18.37
CA SER A 11 -1.83 -0.13 -19.51
C SER A 11 -2.61 0.16 -20.80
N GLU A 12 -2.13 1.14 -21.57
CA GLU A 12 -2.35 1.15 -23.02
C GLU A 12 -1.05 0.74 -23.73
N PHE A 13 -1.16 -0.15 -24.71
CA PHE A 13 -0.10 -0.92 -25.40
C PHE A 13 1.03 -0.12 -26.07
N LYS A 14 1.10 1.20 -25.91
CA LYS A 14 2.05 2.06 -26.61
C LYS A 14 3.24 2.55 -25.79
N ASP A 15 3.26 2.41 -24.46
CA ASP A 15 4.40 2.89 -23.65
C ASP A 15 4.71 1.97 -22.45
N ILE A 16 5.58 0.97 -22.63
CA ILE A 16 6.08 0.13 -21.53
C ILE A 16 7.08 0.93 -20.69
N LYS A 17 6.83 1.03 -19.39
CA LYS A 17 7.69 1.73 -18.43
C LYS A 17 8.18 0.80 -17.33
N ARG A 18 9.27 1.20 -16.67
CA ARG A 18 9.80 0.48 -15.50
C ARG A 18 8.69 0.36 -14.46
N GLY A 19 8.46 -0.87 -14.00
CA GLY A 19 7.43 -1.18 -13.02
C GLY A 19 6.18 -1.87 -13.57
N PHE A 20 6.09 -2.04 -14.89
CA PHE A 20 4.99 -2.77 -15.50
C PHE A 20 5.27 -4.28 -15.43
N VAL A 21 4.23 -5.05 -15.09
CA VAL A 21 4.30 -6.51 -15.00
C VAL A 21 3.66 -7.09 -16.26
N CYS A 22 4.38 -7.95 -16.96
CA CYS A 22 3.86 -8.68 -18.12
C CYS A 22 3.36 -10.05 -17.67
N GLY A 23 2.17 -10.43 -18.12
CA GLY A 23 1.55 -11.72 -17.84
C GLY A 23 1.03 -12.37 -19.12
N ASP A 24 0.80 -13.68 -19.07
CA ASP A 24 0.18 -14.41 -20.17
C ASP A 24 -1.25 -13.89 -20.41
N SER A 25 -1.59 -13.55 -21.65
CA SER A 25 -2.92 -13.07 -22.04
C SER A 25 -4.03 -14.11 -21.83
N LYS A 26 -3.67 -15.39 -21.66
CA LYS A 26 -4.61 -16.47 -21.38
C LYS A 26 -4.86 -16.70 -19.89
N GLN A 27 -4.06 -16.10 -19.00
CA GLN A 27 -4.25 -16.16 -17.55
C GLN A 27 -4.56 -14.77 -17.01
N ASP A 28 -5.79 -14.53 -16.60
CA ASP A 28 -6.28 -13.25 -16.07
C ASP A 28 -5.84 -13.02 -14.60
N HIS A 29 -4.54 -12.88 -14.37
CA HIS A 29 -3.95 -12.72 -13.03
C HIS A 29 -3.43 -11.31 -12.75
N LEU A 30 -3.45 -10.42 -13.75
CA LEU A 30 -2.92 -9.06 -13.63
C LEU A 30 -4.07 -8.06 -13.67
N GLN A 31 -4.46 -7.60 -12.48
CA GLN A 31 -5.45 -6.54 -12.33
C GLN A 31 -4.77 -5.25 -11.87
N GLU A 32 -5.16 -4.14 -12.48
CA GLU A 32 -4.78 -2.81 -12.01
C GLU A 32 -5.45 -2.57 -10.65
N ALA A 33 -4.66 -2.26 -9.63
CA ALA A 33 -5.17 -1.93 -8.31
C ALA A 33 -5.14 -0.41 -8.13
N GLU A 34 -6.31 0.23 -8.01
CA GLU A 34 -6.41 1.64 -7.63
C GLU A 34 -6.19 1.84 -6.12
N SER A 35 -6.57 0.86 -5.31
CA SER A 35 -6.33 0.84 -3.85
C SER A 35 -6.11 -0.57 -3.35
N LEU A 36 -5.26 -0.72 -2.35
CA LEU A 36 -4.89 -1.99 -1.75
C LEU A 36 -5.04 -1.91 -0.23
N GLN A 37 -5.70 -2.90 0.38
CA GLN A 37 -5.66 -3.07 1.82
C GLN A 37 -4.48 -3.96 2.21
N ALA A 38 -3.57 -3.41 3.01
CA ALA A 38 -2.35 -4.10 3.45
C ALA A 38 -2.19 -4.09 4.97
N LYS A 39 -1.35 -4.98 5.49
CA LYS A 39 -0.84 -4.90 6.85
C LYS A 39 0.58 -4.34 6.78
N ALA A 40 0.83 -3.24 7.47
CA ALA A 40 2.15 -2.64 7.57
C ALA A 40 2.67 -2.74 9.01
N ILE A 41 3.96 -3.00 9.16
CA ILE A 41 4.68 -2.90 10.42
C ILE A 41 5.55 -1.64 10.34
N ILE A 42 5.37 -0.74 11.29
CA ILE A 42 6.18 0.49 11.37
C ILE A 42 7.42 0.18 12.19
N ILE A 43 8.58 0.54 11.65
CA ILE A 43 9.89 0.29 12.27
C ILE A 43 10.61 1.63 12.38
N GLN A 44 11.10 1.94 13.60
CA GLN A 44 11.99 3.08 13.87
C GLN A 44 11.56 4.41 13.22
N HIS A 45 10.27 4.73 13.27
CA HIS A 45 9.74 5.98 12.74
C HIS A 45 9.47 6.97 13.89
N SER A 46 10.15 8.12 13.87
CA SER A 46 10.01 9.18 14.90
C SER A 46 8.74 10.02 14.74
N GLY A 47 8.09 9.98 13.58
CA GLY A 47 6.88 10.73 13.28
C GLY A 47 5.57 10.00 13.59
N LEU A 48 4.47 10.74 13.45
CA LEU A 48 3.10 10.22 13.58
C LEU A 48 2.57 9.87 12.19
N ILE A 49 2.12 8.63 12.01
CA ILE A 49 1.44 8.21 10.78
C ILE A 49 -0.05 8.41 10.97
N GLN A 50 -0.65 9.24 10.13
CA GLN A 50 -2.08 9.52 10.12
C GLN A 50 -2.65 9.35 8.71
N ASN A 51 -3.97 9.36 8.59
CA ASN A 51 -4.60 9.39 7.28
C ASN A 51 -4.08 10.59 6.48
N GLY A 52 -3.67 10.35 5.25
CA GLY A 52 -3.03 11.30 4.37
C GLY A 52 -1.50 11.31 4.40
N TYR A 53 -0.87 10.56 5.30
CA TYR A 53 0.59 10.42 5.32
C TYR A 53 1.07 9.74 4.03
N THR A 54 2.07 10.34 3.39
CA THR A 54 2.59 9.91 2.09
C THR A 54 3.98 9.33 2.28
N LEU A 55 4.24 8.19 1.62
CA LEU A 55 5.53 7.51 1.61
C LEU A 55 5.86 7.05 0.20
N VAL A 56 7.11 6.70 -0.02
CA VAL A 56 7.53 6.03 -1.25
C VAL A 56 7.69 4.55 -0.93
N LEU A 57 6.95 3.70 -1.65
CA LEU A 57 7.06 2.25 -1.54
C LEU A 57 7.82 1.75 -2.76
N ASP A 58 8.84 0.95 -2.50
CA ASP A 58 9.47 0.13 -3.52
C ASP A 58 8.70 -1.19 -3.58
N TYR A 59 8.05 -1.45 -4.71
CA TYR A 59 7.33 -2.68 -5.00
C TYR A 59 7.89 -3.28 -6.30
N ASP A 60 8.48 -4.47 -6.21
CA ASP A 60 9.23 -5.10 -7.29
C ASP A 60 10.27 -4.16 -7.92
N THR A 61 10.05 -3.76 -9.18
CA THR A 61 10.93 -2.83 -9.91
C THR A 61 10.41 -1.39 -9.90
N SER A 62 9.23 -1.17 -9.34
CA SER A 62 8.50 0.10 -9.26
C SER A 62 8.83 0.85 -7.99
N ARG A 63 8.98 2.17 -8.12
CA ARG A 63 9.05 3.09 -6.99
C ARG A 63 7.90 4.07 -7.12
N ILE A 64 6.89 3.91 -6.28
CA ILE A 64 5.63 4.65 -6.38
C ILE A 64 5.36 5.37 -5.05
N ALA A 65 4.81 6.58 -5.14
CA ALA A 65 4.32 7.30 -3.97
C ALA A 65 2.95 6.74 -3.56
N PHE A 66 2.82 6.36 -2.29
CA PHE A 66 1.59 5.89 -1.70
C PHE A 66 1.12 6.86 -0.64
N LYS A 67 -0.19 7.05 -0.59
CA LYS A 67 -0.85 7.79 0.47
C LYS A 67 -1.69 6.83 1.29
N PHE A 68 -1.58 6.93 2.61
CA PHE A 68 -2.47 6.23 3.51
C PHE A 68 -3.86 6.88 3.47
N THR A 69 -4.82 6.21 2.85
CA THR A 69 -6.18 6.75 2.71
C THR A 69 -6.97 6.55 4.00
N GLU A 70 -6.96 5.33 4.53
CA GLU A 70 -7.63 4.99 5.79
C GLU A 70 -6.85 3.94 6.57
N ILE A 71 -6.61 4.20 7.86
CA ILE A 71 -6.10 3.20 8.80
C ILE A 71 -7.29 2.50 9.45
N THR A 72 -7.57 1.25 9.06
CA THR A 72 -8.78 0.55 9.51
C THR A 72 -8.63 -0.05 10.91
N SER A 73 -7.43 -0.48 11.28
CA SER A 73 -7.19 -1.12 12.58
C SER A 73 -5.73 -1.10 13.01
N LYS A 74 -5.50 -0.87 14.31
CA LYS A 74 -4.23 -1.13 14.97
C LYS A 74 -4.20 -2.59 15.42
N ILE A 75 -3.17 -3.31 15.00
CA ILE A 75 -2.99 -4.74 15.31
C ILE A 75 -1.72 -4.87 16.15
N ASP A 76 -1.80 -5.64 17.23
CA ASP A 76 -0.62 -5.99 18.01
C ASP A 76 0.27 -6.96 17.23
N ARG A 77 1.55 -6.61 17.08
CA ARG A 77 2.55 -7.39 16.33
C ARG A 77 2.76 -8.80 16.89
N LYS A 78 2.66 -8.98 18.21
CA LYS A 78 2.92 -10.27 18.88
C LYS A 78 1.71 -11.19 18.82
N THR A 79 0.52 -10.65 19.05
CA THR A 79 -0.70 -11.45 19.24
C THR A 79 -1.60 -11.48 18.01
N ASN A 80 -1.34 -10.66 16.99
CA ASN A 80 -2.19 -10.45 15.82
C ASN A 80 -3.64 -10.03 16.15
N LYS A 81 -3.92 -9.67 17.41
CA LYS A 81 -5.23 -9.21 17.84
C LYS A 81 -5.41 -7.74 17.47
N LYS A 82 -6.64 -7.39 17.04
CA LYS A 82 -7.04 -6.00 16.81
C LYS A 82 -7.12 -5.31 18.16
N HIS A 83 -6.30 -4.29 18.35
CA HIS A 83 -6.27 -3.50 19.58
C HIS A 83 -7.23 -2.31 19.50
N GLU A 84 -7.27 -1.62 18.36
CA GLU A 84 -8.09 -0.43 18.16
C GLU A 84 -8.64 -0.40 16.73
N LEU A 85 -9.91 -0.02 16.59
CA LEU A 85 -10.59 0.17 15.31
C LEU A 85 -10.51 1.65 14.94
N LYS A 86 -10.11 1.94 13.69
CA LYS A 86 -9.95 3.31 13.14
C LYS A 86 -9.17 4.29 14.05
N PRO A 87 -7.90 3.98 14.39
CA PRO A 87 -7.08 4.89 15.18
C PRO A 87 -6.82 6.21 14.44
N LYS A 88 -6.75 7.33 15.17
CA LYS A 88 -6.45 8.64 14.58
C LYS A 88 -5.01 8.78 14.07
N PHE A 89 -4.07 8.12 14.75
CA PHE A 89 -2.67 8.07 14.37
C PHE A 89 -1.99 6.79 14.88
N ILE A 90 -0.90 6.39 14.22
CA ILE A 90 -0.01 5.32 14.67
C ILE A 90 1.35 5.92 15.00
N LYS A 91 1.90 5.53 16.15
CA LYS A 91 3.25 5.85 16.61
C LYS A 91 3.98 4.55 16.95
N THR A 92 5.28 4.52 16.65
CA THR A 92 6.19 3.43 17.05
C THR A 92 6.48 3.47 18.54
#